data_AF-A0A3A8NKB4-F1
#
_entry.id   AF-A0A3A8NKB4-F1
#
_cell.length_a   1.000
_cell.length_b   1.000
_cell.length_c   1.000
_cell.angle_alpha   90.00
_cell.angle_beta   90.00
_cell.angle_gamma   90.00
#
_symmetry.space_group_name_H-M   'P 1'
#
loop_
_entity.id
_entity.type
_entity.pdbx_description
1 polymer ?
#
loop_
_entity_poly.entity_id
_entity_poly.type
_entity_poly.pdbx_seq_one_letter_code
_entity_poly.pdbx_strand_id
1 'polypeptide(L)'
;MRAPVVLLLLSLFAGLPAHAEAVAVRRLALLVGVNDGGPERVRLRYADTDARAFSQVLSELGGVLPQDRVLLTDVDRAGVLAGFERVRKLAEGARSSGARRVEVLLYYSGHSDDEGLLLKGERMDYGELRRALQGLPADVRIAVLDSCASGAFARRKGGVARPAFLVDSGIQVKGHAILTSSSADEASQESDRLGGSFFTHHLVSGLRGAADVTHDGRVTLTEAYQFAFHETLARTERTQGGAQHPNYDIELAGTGDLVMTDLRATTAGLVLTEPLEGRLFVRDAVGTLVVEVQKASGRATELGLAPGAYRARRELGGSVSETAFTLKEGSRTALSPGDFLGVGREATVMRGGGGGQAPQPALSPEGRRRLPVNVSLLPGMSTNTLQAGNASVENRLAVGFINGGTALGGGLAMGLVGNVYDAEVRGLAMSLGFNHAG
;
A
#
# COMPACT_ATOMS: atom_id res chain seq x y z
N MET A 1 -2.10 82.26 32.88
CA MET A 1 -2.04 80.79 33.06
C MET A 1 -1.42 80.20 31.79
N ARG A 2 -0.21 79.66 31.86
CA ARG A 2 0.50 79.03 30.73
C ARG A 2 0.43 77.52 30.93
N ALA A 3 -0.17 76.80 29.98
CA ALA A 3 -0.29 75.34 30.02
C ALA A 3 1.04 74.68 29.60
N PRO A 4 1.47 73.57 30.22
CA PRO A 4 2.67 72.86 29.80
C PRO A 4 2.33 71.89 28.66
N VAL A 5 3.15 71.92 27.61
CA VAL A 5 3.14 70.95 26.50
C VAL A 5 3.94 69.73 26.95
N VAL A 6 3.28 68.58 27.04
CA VAL A 6 3.93 67.27 27.28
C VAL A 6 4.38 66.71 25.94
N LEU A 7 5.69 66.59 25.75
CA LEU A 7 6.31 66.02 24.55
C LEU A 7 6.36 64.48 24.71
N LEU A 8 5.57 63.76 23.92
CA LEU A 8 5.54 62.30 23.89
C LEU A 8 6.70 61.79 23.01
N LEU A 9 7.74 61.23 23.63
CA LEU A 9 8.84 60.55 22.93
C LEU A 9 8.38 59.15 22.51
N LEU A 10 8.09 58.98 21.22
CA LEU A 10 7.89 57.67 20.59
C LEU A 10 9.26 57.01 20.33
N SER A 11 9.58 56.00 21.13
CA SER A 11 10.73 55.12 20.92
C SER A 11 10.47 54.19 19.73
N LEU A 12 11.13 54.47 18.62
CA LEU A 12 11.13 53.63 17.42
C LEU A 12 11.99 52.38 17.67
N PHE A 13 11.38 51.28 18.10
CA PHE A 13 12.02 49.96 18.11
C PHE A 13 12.15 49.47 16.65
N ALA A 14 13.30 49.71 16.04
CA ALA A 14 13.67 49.08 14.78
C ALA A 14 13.86 47.57 15.02
N GLY A 15 12.89 46.77 14.60
CA GLY A 15 13.00 45.31 14.58
C GLY A 15 14.15 44.91 13.66
N LEU A 16 15.19 44.30 14.23
CA LEU A 16 16.21 43.61 13.44
C LEU A 16 15.52 42.51 12.60
N PRO A 17 15.84 42.37 11.31
CA PRO A 17 15.29 41.29 10.52
C PRO A 17 15.72 39.97 11.16
N ALA A 18 14.75 39.12 11.47
CA ALA A 18 15.02 37.74 11.84
C ALA A 18 15.83 37.13 10.68
N HIS A 19 17.10 36.83 10.92
CA HIS A 19 17.90 36.05 10.00
C HIS A 19 17.18 34.71 9.84
N ALA A 20 16.53 34.52 8.68
CA ALA A 20 15.95 33.26 8.29
C ALA A 20 17.07 32.22 8.40
N GLU A 21 16.91 31.28 9.33
CA GLU A 21 17.86 30.21 9.56
C GLU A 21 18.05 29.49 8.21
N ALA A 22 19.27 29.51 7.68
CA ALA A 22 19.56 28.88 6.40
C ALA A 22 19.15 27.41 6.47
N VAL A 23 18.20 27.00 5.63
CA VAL A 23 17.75 25.61 5.58
C VAL A 23 18.97 24.72 5.33
N ALA A 24 19.37 23.96 6.34
CA ALA A 24 20.63 23.21 6.33
C ALA A 24 20.68 22.17 5.19
N VAL A 25 19.53 21.63 4.82
CA VAL A 25 19.37 20.65 3.72
C VAL A 25 18.13 21.01 2.89
N ARG A 26 18.31 21.26 1.59
CA ARG A 26 17.21 21.45 0.63
C ARG A 26 17.01 20.18 -0.18
N ARG A 27 15.79 19.63 -0.16
CA ARG A 27 15.44 18.41 -0.89
C ARG A 27 14.55 18.72 -2.07
N LEU A 28 14.93 18.23 -3.24
CA LEU A 28 14.21 18.38 -4.48
C LEU A 28 13.82 17.01 -5.02
N ALA A 29 12.69 16.92 -5.71
CA ALA A 29 12.26 15.64 -6.29
C ALA A 29 11.76 15.79 -7.72
N LEU A 30 12.27 14.92 -8.61
CA LEU A 30 11.70 14.63 -9.92
C LEU A 30 10.99 13.28 -9.85
N LEU A 31 9.68 13.27 -10.02
CA LEU A 31 8.87 12.06 -9.98
C LEU A 31 8.22 11.85 -11.33
N VAL A 32 8.42 10.67 -11.93
CA VAL A 32 8.01 10.37 -13.29
C VAL A 32 7.26 9.05 -13.28
N GLY A 33 6.00 9.06 -13.73
CA GLY A 33 5.20 7.85 -13.95
C GLY A 33 4.76 7.79 -15.40
N VAL A 34 5.16 6.75 -16.15
CA VAL A 34 4.79 6.61 -17.56
C VAL A 34 4.17 5.24 -17.79
N ASN A 35 2.87 5.24 -18.03
CA ASN A 35 2.10 4.03 -18.32
C ASN A 35 2.29 3.57 -19.77
N ASP A 36 2.48 4.51 -20.69
CA ASP A 36 2.63 4.23 -22.12
C ASP A 36 4.11 4.06 -22.51
N GLY A 37 4.54 2.80 -22.68
CA GLY A 37 5.88 2.44 -23.16
C GLY A 37 6.04 2.49 -24.68
N GLY A 38 4.98 2.82 -25.43
CA GLY A 38 4.96 2.78 -26.89
C GLY A 38 4.18 1.58 -27.47
N PRO A 39 4.08 1.51 -28.82
CA PRO A 39 3.15 0.61 -29.51
C PRO A 39 3.44 -0.88 -29.34
N GLU A 40 4.69 -1.26 -29.01
CA GLU A 40 5.10 -2.65 -28.79
C GLU A 40 4.97 -3.11 -27.33
N ARG A 41 4.36 -2.28 -26.47
CA ARG A 41 4.22 -2.56 -25.04
C ARG A 41 2.75 -2.45 -24.63
N VAL A 42 2.35 -3.32 -23.71
CA VAL A 42 1.05 -3.19 -23.04
C VAL A 42 1.12 -1.95 -22.14
N ARG A 43 0.11 -1.10 -22.21
CA ARG A 43 0.01 0.06 -21.34
C ARG A 43 -0.14 -0.39 -19.87
N LEU A 44 0.72 0.12 -18.99
CA LEU A 44 0.63 -0.11 -17.55
C LEU A 44 -0.59 0.59 -16.97
N ARG A 45 -1.00 0.19 -15.77
CA ARG A 45 -2.15 0.77 -15.09
C ARG A 45 -1.76 1.73 -13.98
N TYR A 46 -0.59 1.52 -13.36
CA TYR A 46 -0.30 2.11 -12.05
C TYR A 46 0.99 2.93 -11.96
N ALA A 47 1.72 3.14 -13.04
CA ALA A 47 2.99 3.88 -12.97
C ALA A 47 2.80 5.35 -12.54
N ASP A 48 1.69 5.97 -12.94
CA ASP A 48 1.34 7.32 -12.51
C ASP A 48 0.84 7.37 -11.06
N THR A 49 0.07 6.37 -10.60
CA THR A 49 -0.38 6.28 -9.21
C THR A 49 0.79 6.01 -8.27
N ASP A 50 1.74 5.19 -8.69
CA ASP A 50 2.98 4.91 -7.97
C ASP A 50 3.82 6.20 -7.78
N ALA A 51 4.02 6.97 -8.85
CA ALA A 51 4.71 8.26 -8.78
C ALA A 51 3.99 9.27 -7.87
N ARG A 52 2.65 9.27 -7.86
CA ARG A 52 1.85 10.12 -6.96
C ARG A 52 1.97 9.69 -5.50
N ALA A 53 1.90 8.39 -5.21
CA ALA A 53 2.03 7.85 -3.86
C ALA A 53 3.41 8.15 -3.27
N PHE A 54 4.47 7.96 -4.05
CA PHE A 54 5.83 8.30 -3.65
C PHE A 54 6.00 9.81 -3.42
N SER A 55 5.47 10.63 -4.34
CA SER A 55 5.43 12.10 -4.23
C SER A 55 4.77 12.57 -2.94
N GLN A 56 3.67 11.92 -2.55
CA GLN A 56 2.91 12.25 -1.35
C GLN A 56 3.71 11.97 -0.08
N VAL A 57 4.35 10.79 0.03
CA VAL A 57 5.20 10.46 1.19
C VAL A 57 6.36 11.44 1.34
N LEU A 58 7.00 11.83 0.23
CA LEU A 58 8.08 12.83 0.28
C LEU A 58 7.59 14.21 0.75
N SER A 59 6.34 14.57 0.44
CA SER A 59 5.68 15.77 0.93
C SER A 59 5.43 15.72 2.43
N GLU A 60 4.88 14.61 2.89
CA GLU A 60 4.35 14.46 4.24
C GLU A 60 5.46 14.21 5.26
N LEU A 61 6.46 13.40 4.88
CA LEU A 61 7.48 12.88 5.79
C LEU A 61 8.91 13.11 5.28
N GLY A 62 9.09 13.31 3.98
CA GLY A 62 10.41 13.41 3.35
C GLY A 62 11.02 14.81 3.34
N GLY A 63 10.29 15.83 3.81
CA GLY A 63 10.77 17.21 3.85
C GLY A 63 10.97 17.86 2.47
N VAL A 64 10.33 17.32 1.42
CA VAL A 64 10.31 17.94 0.10
C VAL A 64 9.16 18.94 0.05
N LEU A 65 9.47 20.23 -0.14
CA LEU A 65 8.43 21.25 -0.19
C LEU A 65 7.63 21.15 -1.49
N PRO A 66 6.36 21.59 -1.51
CA PRO A 66 5.51 21.52 -2.70
C PRO A 66 6.13 22.17 -3.95
N GLN A 67 6.84 23.29 -3.80
CA GLN A 67 7.51 24.00 -4.90
C GLN A 67 8.80 23.33 -5.39
N ASP A 68 9.37 22.43 -4.59
CA ASP A 68 10.63 21.73 -4.89
C ASP A 68 10.38 20.39 -5.61
N ARG A 69 9.13 20.12 -5.98
CA ARG A 69 8.67 18.85 -6.51
C ARG A 69 8.17 19.00 -7.93
N VAL A 70 8.74 18.21 -8.84
CA VAL A 70 8.36 18.13 -10.25
C VAL A 70 7.76 16.75 -10.49
N LEU A 71 6.43 16.67 -10.57
CA LEU A 71 5.71 15.44 -10.90
C LEU A 71 5.34 15.44 -12.39
N LEU A 72 5.68 14.36 -13.09
CA LEU A 72 5.42 14.14 -14.51
C LEU A 72 4.69 12.82 -14.71
N THR A 73 3.64 12.84 -15.53
CA THR A 73 2.84 11.66 -15.84
C THR A 73 2.64 11.53 -17.34
N ASP A 74 2.87 10.34 -17.90
CA ASP A 74 2.68 10.03 -19.34
C ASP A 74 3.34 11.06 -20.28
N VAL A 75 4.58 11.43 -19.96
CA VAL A 75 5.46 12.31 -20.76
C VAL A 75 6.38 11.48 -21.65
N ASP A 76 6.79 12.07 -22.78
CA ASP A 76 7.85 11.53 -23.65
C ASP A 76 9.26 11.88 -23.12
N ARG A 77 10.30 11.51 -23.87
CA ARG A 77 11.70 11.81 -23.55
C ARG A 77 11.95 13.30 -23.38
N ALA A 78 11.41 14.15 -24.25
CA ALA A 78 11.57 15.59 -24.17
C ALA A 78 10.97 16.16 -22.87
N GLY A 79 9.81 15.64 -22.45
CA GLY A 79 9.17 15.98 -21.18
C GLY A 79 10.01 15.60 -19.96
N VAL A 80 10.66 14.43 -19.97
CA VAL A 80 11.58 14.02 -18.89
C VAL A 80 12.80 14.93 -18.84
N LEU A 81 13.42 15.24 -19.97
CA LEU A 81 14.56 16.17 -20.05
C LEU A 81 14.18 17.58 -19.57
N ALA A 82 12.99 18.08 -19.93
CA ALA A 82 12.47 19.33 -19.40
C ALA A 82 12.24 19.25 -17.87
N GLY A 83 11.88 18.08 -17.34
CA GLY A 83 11.83 17.80 -15.91
C GLY A 83 13.17 17.97 -15.21
N PHE A 84 14.23 17.37 -15.77
CA PHE A 84 15.60 17.53 -15.28
C PHE A 84 16.04 18.99 -15.30
N GLU A 85 15.74 19.74 -16.37
CA GLU A 85 16.08 21.16 -16.46
C GLU A 85 15.35 22.01 -15.41
N ARG A 86 14.09 21.70 -15.09
CA ARG A 86 13.39 22.37 -13.98
C ARG A 86 14.04 22.08 -12.64
N VAL A 87 14.40 20.84 -12.36
CA VAL A 87 15.09 20.47 -11.11
C VAL A 87 16.49 21.06 -11.04
N ARG A 88 17.21 21.16 -12.16
CA ARG A 88 18.50 21.86 -12.23
C ARG A 88 18.36 23.32 -11.78
N LYS A 89 17.37 24.05 -12.32
CA LYS A 89 17.08 25.44 -11.92
C LYS A 89 16.71 25.56 -10.44
N LEU A 90 15.93 24.62 -9.90
CA LEU A 90 15.59 24.58 -8.48
C LEU A 90 16.84 24.36 -7.61
N ALA A 91 17.74 23.46 -8.03
CA ALA A 91 19.00 23.18 -7.32
C ALA A 91 19.96 24.36 -7.34
N GLU A 92 20.06 25.07 -8.46
CA GLU A 92 20.82 26.32 -8.58
C GLU A 92 20.24 27.39 -7.65
N GLY A 93 18.92 27.59 -7.71
CA GLY A 93 18.21 28.53 -6.84
C GLY A 93 18.42 28.23 -5.35
N ALA A 94 18.34 26.94 -4.96
CA ALA A 94 18.57 26.50 -3.60
C ALA A 94 19.98 26.86 -3.09
N ARG A 95 21.01 26.65 -3.92
CA ARG A 95 22.40 27.04 -3.58
C ARG A 95 22.54 28.55 -3.48
N SER A 96 21.99 29.29 -4.44
CA SER A 96 22.00 30.75 -4.43
C SER A 96 21.26 31.34 -3.22
N SER A 97 20.24 30.65 -2.70
CA SER A 97 19.54 31.02 -1.47
C SER A 97 20.22 30.55 -0.17
N GLY A 98 21.45 30.02 -0.26
CA GLY A 98 22.27 29.67 0.90
C GLY A 98 22.06 28.26 1.46
N ALA A 99 21.43 27.34 0.72
CA ALA A 99 21.33 25.94 1.14
C ALA A 99 22.73 25.33 1.28
N ARG A 100 23.05 24.80 2.46
CA ARG A 100 24.38 24.18 2.73
C ARG A 100 24.54 22.83 2.05
N ARG A 101 23.43 22.13 1.84
CA ARG A 101 23.37 20.81 1.18
C ARG A 101 22.12 20.73 0.32
N VAL A 102 22.27 20.27 -0.91
CA VAL A 102 21.16 20.02 -1.83
C VAL A 102 21.08 18.53 -2.14
N GLU A 103 19.92 17.93 -1.92
CA GLU A 103 19.63 16.54 -2.25
C GLU A 103 18.60 16.51 -3.39
N VAL A 104 18.86 15.72 -4.43
CA VAL A 104 17.87 15.47 -5.48
C VAL A 104 17.49 14.00 -5.47
N LEU A 105 16.19 13.74 -5.44
CA LEU A 105 15.60 12.44 -5.66
C LEU A 105 14.96 12.37 -7.04
N LEU A 106 15.35 11.39 -7.84
CA LEU A 106 14.61 10.93 -9.00
C LEU A 106 13.83 9.68 -8.62
N TYR A 107 12.55 9.66 -8.95
CA TYR A 107 11.71 8.47 -8.94
C TYR A 107 11.16 8.27 -10.34
N TYR A 108 11.28 7.06 -10.88
CA TYR A 108 10.68 6.66 -12.15
C TYR A 108 9.89 5.37 -11.95
N SER A 109 8.65 5.33 -12.44
CA SER A 109 7.89 4.10 -12.65
C SER A 109 7.44 4.04 -14.10
N GLY A 110 7.59 2.88 -14.74
CA GLY A 110 7.23 2.71 -16.14
C GLY A 110 7.93 1.54 -16.83
N HIS A 111 7.93 1.56 -18.16
CA HIS A 111 8.61 0.56 -18.98
C HIS A 111 10.09 0.87 -19.15
N SER A 112 10.94 -0.14 -19.08
CA SER A 112 12.32 -0.08 -19.55
C SER A 112 12.75 -1.40 -20.18
N ASP A 113 13.91 -1.35 -20.83
CA ASP A 113 14.63 -2.51 -21.32
C ASP A 113 16.12 -2.40 -20.95
N ASP A 114 16.95 -3.29 -21.50
CA ASP A 114 18.38 -3.35 -21.19
C ASP A 114 19.15 -2.07 -21.56
N GLU A 115 18.59 -1.21 -22.42
CA GLU A 115 19.26 0.00 -22.92
C GLU A 115 18.76 1.28 -22.24
N GLY A 116 17.47 1.35 -21.86
CA GLY A 116 16.96 2.54 -21.20
C GLY A 116 15.47 2.56 -20.87
N LEU A 117 14.99 3.75 -20.53
CA LEU A 117 13.59 4.03 -20.21
C LEU A 117 12.78 4.17 -21.51
N LEU A 118 11.60 3.56 -21.55
CA LEU A 118 10.67 3.64 -22.67
C LEU A 118 9.57 4.65 -22.36
N LEU A 119 9.48 5.68 -23.18
CA LEU A 119 8.70 6.89 -22.95
C LEU A 119 7.84 7.19 -24.19
N LYS A 120 6.64 6.61 -24.25
CA LYS A 120 5.67 6.79 -25.35
C LYS A 120 6.24 6.43 -26.73
N GLY A 121 7.01 5.36 -26.80
CA GLY A 121 7.67 4.89 -28.04
C GLY A 121 9.02 5.54 -28.32
N GLU A 122 9.47 6.48 -27.48
CA GLU A 122 10.85 6.99 -27.49
C GLU A 122 11.69 6.29 -26.41
N ARG A 123 13.01 6.28 -26.58
CA ARG A 123 13.96 5.71 -25.62
C ARG A 123 14.85 6.80 -25.02
N MET A 124 14.98 6.80 -23.70
CA MET A 124 16.02 7.54 -22.97
C MET A 124 17.05 6.55 -22.42
N ASP A 125 18.23 6.51 -23.04
CA ASP A 125 19.26 5.53 -22.68
C ASP A 125 19.77 5.75 -21.26
N TYR A 126 20.19 4.66 -20.59
CA TYR A 126 20.77 4.73 -19.25
C TYR A 126 22.01 5.64 -19.15
N GLY A 127 22.79 5.76 -20.23
CA GLY A 127 23.89 6.73 -20.31
C GLY A 127 23.40 8.18 -20.32
N GLU A 128 22.29 8.48 -21.00
CA GLU A 128 21.66 9.80 -21.00
C GLU A 128 21.08 10.12 -19.62
N LEU A 129 20.35 9.16 -19.02
CA LEU A 129 19.80 9.30 -17.67
C LEU A 129 20.89 9.57 -16.63
N ARG A 130 22.01 8.84 -16.69
CA ARG A 130 23.14 9.02 -15.79
C ARG A 130 23.78 10.40 -15.96
N ARG A 131 23.97 10.87 -17.20
CA ARG A 131 24.49 12.22 -17.48
C ARG A 131 23.54 13.31 -16.96
N ALA A 132 22.24 13.16 -17.17
CA ALA A 132 21.23 14.09 -16.68
C ALA A 132 21.26 14.19 -15.15
N LEU A 133 21.30 13.05 -14.45
CA LEU A 133 21.45 13.00 -12.99
C LEU A 133 22.76 13.65 -12.52
N GLN A 134 23.90 13.27 -13.11
CA GLN A 134 25.21 13.80 -12.74
C GLN A 134 25.32 15.31 -12.96
N GLY A 135 24.66 15.85 -13.99
CA GLY A 135 24.63 17.28 -14.31
C GLY A 135 23.84 18.15 -13.33
N LEU A 136 23.02 17.57 -12.44
CA LEU A 136 22.29 18.34 -11.44
C LEU A 136 23.25 18.89 -10.37
N PRO A 137 23.15 20.16 -9.94
CA PRO A 137 24.04 20.73 -8.93
C PRO A 137 23.63 20.33 -7.49
N ALA A 138 23.69 19.03 -7.20
CA ALA A 138 23.34 18.44 -5.91
C ALA A 138 24.54 17.80 -5.20
N ASP A 139 24.49 17.71 -3.87
CA ASP A 139 25.47 17.00 -3.05
C ASP A 139 25.16 15.50 -3.03
N VAL A 140 23.87 15.14 -2.93
CA VAL A 140 23.37 13.76 -3.02
C VAL A 140 22.35 13.62 -4.14
N ARG A 141 22.49 12.56 -4.93
CA ARG A 141 21.55 12.17 -5.99
C ARG A 141 21.02 10.77 -5.72
N ILE A 142 19.73 10.66 -5.50
CA ILE A 142 19.06 9.38 -5.29
C ILE A 142 18.25 9.10 -6.56
N ALA A 143 18.34 7.90 -7.11
CA ALA A 143 17.48 7.46 -8.20
C ALA A 143 16.77 6.17 -7.79
N VAL A 144 15.45 6.14 -7.88
CA VAL A 144 14.63 4.96 -7.65
C VAL A 144 13.93 4.64 -8.97
N LEU A 145 14.28 3.51 -9.57
CA LEU A 145 13.73 3.06 -10.85
C LEU A 145 12.86 1.82 -10.62
N ASP A 146 11.57 2.00 -10.82
CA ASP A 146 10.57 0.94 -10.73
C ASP A 146 10.15 0.49 -12.13
N SER A 147 10.99 -0.35 -12.73
CA SER A 147 10.83 -0.77 -14.13
C SER A 147 11.64 -2.04 -14.41
N CYS A 148 11.18 -2.88 -15.33
CA CYS A 148 11.82 -4.16 -15.70
C CYS A 148 13.23 -3.93 -16.26
N ALA A 149 14.18 -4.84 -15.99
CA ALA A 149 15.57 -4.74 -16.45
C ALA A 149 16.36 -3.51 -15.92
N SER A 150 15.79 -2.71 -15.02
CA SER A 150 16.46 -1.55 -14.42
C SER A 150 17.72 -1.93 -13.63
N GLY A 151 17.87 -3.19 -13.22
CA GLY A 151 19.12 -3.71 -12.65
C GLY A 151 20.35 -3.49 -13.56
N ALA A 152 20.20 -3.34 -14.87
CA ALA A 152 21.28 -2.95 -15.78
C ALA A 152 21.82 -1.53 -15.50
N PHE A 153 20.96 -0.61 -15.03
CA PHE A 153 21.35 0.74 -14.61
C PHE A 153 22.19 0.74 -13.33
N ALA A 154 21.90 -0.17 -12.40
CA ALA A 154 22.65 -0.33 -11.15
C ALA A 154 24.00 -1.05 -11.35
N ARG A 155 24.15 -1.94 -12.35
CA ARG A 155 25.41 -2.65 -12.61
C ARG A 155 26.46 -1.73 -13.25
N ARG A 156 27.54 -1.42 -12.53
CA ARG A 156 28.80 -0.98 -13.16
C ARG A 156 29.58 -2.16 -13.70
N LYS A 157 30.10 -2.06 -14.93
CA LYS A 157 31.15 -2.97 -15.41
C LYS A 157 32.38 -2.85 -14.49
N GLY A 158 32.56 -3.82 -13.58
CA GLY A 158 33.80 -4.00 -12.80
C GLY A 158 33.85 -3.47 -11.35
N GLY A 159 32.72 -3.11 -10.72
CA GLY A 159 32.69 -2.65 -9.32
C GLY A 159 32.33 -3.74 -8.31
N VAL A 160 32.95 -3.73 -7.13
CA VAL A 160 32.59 -4.58 -5.96
C VAL A 160 32.00 -3.68 -4.87
N ALA A 161 30.84 -4.05 -4.31
CA ALA A 161 30.21 -3.32 -3.20
C ALA A 161 31.16 -3.25 -1.99
N ARG A 162 31.35 -2.05 -1.42
CA ARG A 162 32.22 -1.84 -0.25
C ARG A 162 31.45 -1.18 0.90
N PRO A 163 31.56 -1.67 2.14
CA PRO A 163 31.03 -0.99 3.32
C PRO A 163 31.72 0.36 3.52
N ALA A 164 30.96 1.38 3.92
CA ALA A 164 31.51 2.69 4.27
C ALA A 164 32.16 2.65 5.67
N PHE A 165 33.42 3.11 5.78
CA PHE A 165 34.13 3.27 7.05
C PHE A 165 33.92 4.66 7.65
N LEU A 166 33.85 4.71 9.00
CA LEU A 166 33.65 5.89 9.84
C LEU A 166 34.92 6.74 9.99
N VAL A 167 34.84 8.07 9.74
CA VAL A 167 35.68 9.09 10.40
C VAL A 167 34.91 10.41 10.55
N ASP A 168 34.72 10.82 11.81
CA ASP A 168 34.46 12.13 12.43
C ASP A 168 33.38 13.12 11.89
N SER A 169 33.05 14.04 12.78
CA SER A 169 31.75 14.67 13.03
C SER A 169 31.34 15.80 12.07
N GLY A 170 30.12 15.64 11.55
CA GLY A 170 29.40 16.54 10.65
C GLY A 170 28.83 15.74 9.47
N ILE A 171 27.52 15.44 9.49
CA ILE A 171 26.84 14.62 8.46
C ILE A 171 26.94 15.32 7.09
N GLN A 172 28.02 15.05 6.35
CA GLN A 172 28.24 15.49 4.99
C GLN A 172 28.24 14.28 4.06
N VAL A 173 27.06 13.69 3.85
CA VAL A 173 26.90 12.64 2.85
C VAL A 173 26.89 13.28 1.45
N LYS A 174 27.78 12.82 0.56
CA LYS A 174 27.88 13.19 -0.86
C LYS A 174 27.91 11.94 -1.72
N GLY A 175 27.43 12.04 -2.95
CA GLY A 175 27.51 10.96 -3.93
C GLY A 175 26.16 10.58 -4.53
N HIS A 176 25.97 9.30 -4.82
CA HIS A 176 24.72 8.81 -5.40
C HIS A 176 24.27 7.46 -4.83
N ALA A 177 22.97 7.25 -4.89
CA ALA A 177 22.32 5.99 -4.58
C ALA A 177 21.31 5.66 -5.67
N ILE A 178 21.34 4.44 -6.18
CA ILE A 178 20.44 3.94 -7.21
C ILE A 178 19.74 2.72 -6.64
N LEU A 179 18.41 2.74 -6.62
CA LEU A 179 17.56 1.60 -6.26
C LEU A 179 16.76 1.18 -7.49
N THR A 180 16.61 -0.12 -7.69
CA THR A 180 15.92 -0.71 -8.84
C THR A 180 14.94 -1.76 -8.34
N SER A 181 13.72 -1.81 -8.89
CA SER A 181 12.68 -2.72 -8.39
C SER A 181 12.91 -4.18 -8.77
N SER A 182 13.76 -4.47 -9.74
CA SER A 182 14.08 -5.83 -10.19
C SER A 182 15.53 -5.94 -10.68
N SER A 183 16.03 -7.17 -10.72
CA SER A 183 17.30 -7.49 -11.37
C SER A 183 17.19 -7.35 -12.90
N ALA A 184 18.34 -7.30 -13.59
CA ALA A 184 18.38 -7.12 -15.05
C ALA A 184 17.55 -8.20 -15.81
N ASP A 185 17.52 -9.42 -15.27
CA ASP A 185 16.92 -10.59 -15.90
C ASP A 185 15.51 -10.90 -15.34
N GLU A 186 14.93 -10.00 -14.54
CA GLU A 186 13.63 -10.19 -13.87
C GLU A 186 12.63 -9.10 -14.24
N ALA A 187 11.34 -9.47 -14.23
CA ALA A 187 10.24 -8.56 -14.48
C ALA A 187 9.81 -7.82 -13.20
N SER A 188 9.59 -6.52 -13.31
CA SER A 188 8.85 -5.74 -12.31
C SER A 188 7.35 -5.93 -12.50
N GLN A 189 6.62 -6.15 -11.41
CA GLN A 189 5.21 -6.55 -11.44
C GLN A 189 4.27 -5.48 -10.83
N GLU A 190 3.08 -5.32 -11.42
CA GLU A 190 1.97 -4.51 -10.89
C GLU A 190 0.79 -5.38 -10.42
N SER A 191 -0.01 -4.86 -9.47
CA SER A 191 -1.11 -5.60 -8.85
C SER A 191 -2.35 -4.76 -8.66
N ASP A 192 -3.48 -5.20 -9.22
CA ASP A 192 -4.79 -4.56 -9.02
C ASP A 192 -5.21 -4.55 -7.54
N ARG A 193 -4.79 -5.57 -6.76
CA ARG A 193 -5.10 -5.65 -5.32
C ARG A 193 -4.39 -4.55 -4.52
N LEU A 194 -3.17 -4.20 -4.93
CA LEU A 194 -2.37 -3.14 -4.32
C LEU A 194 -2.72 -1.77 -4.90
N GLY A 195 -3.12 -1.72 -6.17
CA GLY A 195 -3.30 -0.48 -6.93
C GLY A 195 -1.96 0.17 -7.30
N GLY A 196 -0.92 -0.64 -7.50
CA GLY A 196 0.47 -0.22 -7.63
C GLY A 196 1.42 -1.36 -7.95
N SER A 197 2.70 -1.05 -8.15
CA SER A 197 3.76 -2.05 -8.18
C SER A 197 4.05 -2.62 -6.79
N PHE A 198 4.55 -3.85 -6.72
CA PHE A 198 4.94 -4.45 -5.44
C PHE A 198 6.05 -3.65 -4.76
N PHE A 199 7.09 -3.29 -5.51
CA PHE A 199 8.25 -2.58 -4.95
C PHE A 199 7.88 -1.19 -4.45
N THR A 200 7.18 -0.39 -5.25
CA THR A 200 6.80 0.96 -4.84
C THR A 200 5.85 0.94 -3.67
N HIS A 201 4.86 0.03 -3.66
CA HIS A 201 3.94 -0.12 -2.54
C HIS A 201 4.66 -0.38 -1.21
N HIS A 202 5.60 -1.32 -1.19
CA HIS A 202 6.35 -1.66 0.01
C HIS A 202 7.39 -0.61 0.37
N LEU A 203 8.00 0.05 -0.60
CA LEU A 203 8.89 1.18 -0.35
C LEU A 203 8.14 2.37 0.28
N VAL A 204 6.95 2.69 -0.22
CA VAL A 204 6.04 3.69 0.36
C VAL A 204 5.64 3.31 1.78
N SER A 205 5.26 2.05 2.02
CA SER A 205 4.94 1.56 3.37
C SER A 205 6.12 1.69 4.33
N GLY A 206 7.33 1.35 3.85
CA GLY A 206 8.57 1.48 4.60
C GLY A 206 8.87 2.94 4.98
N LEU A 207 8.81 3.85 4.01
CA LEU A 207 9.02 5.29 4.22
C LEU A 207 7.96 5.93 5.13
N ARG A 208 6.78 5.34 5.24
CA ARG A 208 5.75 5.73 6.21
C ARG A 208 6.03 5.26 7.64
N GLY A 209 7.10 4.50 7.87
CA GLY A 209 7.53 4.07 9.21
C GLY A 209 7.53 2.56 9.40
N ALA A 210 6.98 1.77 8.46
CA ALA A 210 7.03 0.30 8.58
C ALA A 210 8.47 -0.25 8.53
N ALA A 211 9.42 0.54 8.04
CA ALA A 211 10.84 0.20 7.98
C ALA A 211 11.67 0.76 9.15
N ASP A 212 11.08 1.49 10.12
CA ASP A 212 11.80 2.03 11.28
C ASP A 212 12.16 0.90 12.27
N VAL A 213 13.19 0.13 11.93
CA VAL A 213 13.67 -1.01 12.73
C VAL A 213 14.48 -0.53 13.93
N THR A 214 15.09 0.66 13.84
CA THR A 214 15.86 1.27 14.93
C THR A 214 15.00 1.98 15.98
N HIS A 215 13.74 2.30 15.64
CA HIS A 215 12.74 2.96 16.48
C HIS A 215 13.17 4.37 16.91
N ASP A 216 13.91 5.07 16.06
CA ASP A 216 14.35 6.43 16.34
C ASP A 216 13.44 7.50 15.72
N GLY A 217 12.34 7.06 15.08
CA GLY A 217 11.37 7.91 14.40
C GLY A 217 11.85 8.41 13.04
N ARG A 218 12.95 7.85 12.50
CA ARG A 218 13.47 8.16 11.17
C ARG A 218 13.58 6.88 10.37
N VAL A 219 13.38 7.00 9.06
CA VAL A 219 13.61 5.89 8.14
C VAL A 219 14.75 6.26 7.21
N THR A 220 15.82 5.48 7.27
CA THR A 220 16.99 5.63 6.39
C THR A 220 16.74 4.99 5.02
N LEU A 221 17.56 5.37 4.02
CA LEU A 221 17.53 4.76 2.69
C LEU A 221 17.74 3.24 2.77
N THR A 222 18.67 2.80 3.64
CA THR A 222 18.99 1.39 3.85
C THR A 222 17.81 0.62 4.45
N GLU A 223 17.19 1.15 5.50
CA GLU A 223 16.00 0.55 6.11
C GLU A 223 14.84 0.46 5.12
N ALA A 224 14.52 1.56 4.43
CA ALA A 224 13.45 1.59 3.43
C ALA A 224 13.68 0.56 2.31
N TYR A 225 14.93 0.46 1.82
CA TYR A 225 15.29 -0.52 0.81
C TYR A 225 15.17 -1.96 1.32
N GLN A 226 15.73 -2.27 2.50
CA GLN A 226 15.68 -3.62 3.07
C GLN A 226 14.23 -4.08 3.28
N PHE A 227 13.38 -3.21 3.83
CA PHE A 227 11.96 -3.48 3.99
C PHE A 227 11.29 -3.75 2.64
N ALA A 228 11.49 -2.87 1.66
CA ALA A 228 10.91 -3.01 0.32
C ALA A 228 11.39 -4.30 -0.36
N PHE A 229 12.67 -4.65 -0.24
CA PHE A 229 13.26 -5.87 -0.79
C PHE A 229 12.58 -7.12 -0.22
N HIS A 230 12.53 -7.25 1.11
CA HIS A 230 11.97 -8.42 1.77
C HIS A 230 10.48 -8.62 1.48
N GLU A 231 9.69 -7.54 1.54
CA GLU A 231 8.26 -7.64 1.26
C GLU A 231 8.00 -7.88 -0.24
N THR A 232 8.73 -7.23 -1.15
CA THR A 232 8.59 -7.48 -2.60
C THR A 232 8.86 -8.95 -2.92
N LEU A 233 9.97 -9.50 -2.44
CA LEU A 233 10.32 -10.90 -2.65
C LEU A 233 9.23 -11.83 -2.08
N ALA A 234 8.89 -11.66 -0.81
CA ALA A 234 7.89 -12.51 -0.13
C ALA A 234 6.51 -12.49 -0.82
N ARG A 235 6.16 -11.39 -1.48
CA ARG A 235 4.86 -11.22 -2.16
C ARG A 235 4.87 -11.66 -3.62
N THR A 236 6.04 -11.74 -4.24
CA THR A 236 6.21 -12.11 -5.65
C THR A 236 6.65 -13.57 -5.85
N GLU A 237 7.27 -14.22 -4.86
CA GLU A 237 7.69 -15.63 -4.93
C GLU A 237 6.60 -16.62 -5.41
N ARG A 238 5.33 -16.29 -5.21
CA ARG A 238 4.18 -17.13 -5.57
C ARG A 238 3.28 -16.51 -6.66
N THR A 239 3.68 -15.41 -7.28
CA THR A 239 2.93 -14.82 -8.38
C THR A 239 3.25 -15.54 -9.68
N GLN A 240 2.41 -15.36 -10.70
CA GLN A 240 2.66 -15.91 -12.03
C GLN A 240 3.91 -15.31 -12.69
N GLY A 241 4.29 -14.08 -12.31
CA GLY A 241 5.50 -13.43 -12.79
C GLY A 241 6.79 -13.93 -12.14
N GLY A 242 6.69 -14.80 -11.12
CA GLY A 242 7.83 -15.32 -10.37
C GLY A 242 8.37 -14.34 -9.34
N ALA A 243 9.44 -14.76 -8.64
CA ALA A 243 10.13 -13.93 -7.66
C ALA A 243 10.71 -12.67 -8.31
N GLN A 244 10.65 -11.56 -7.58
CA GLN A 244 11.23 -10.29 -7.97
C GLN A 244 12.24 -9.86 -6.90
N HIS A 245 13.49 -9.64 -7.31
CA HIS A 245 14.59 -9.22 -6.44
C HIS A 245 15.01 -7.79 -6.78
N PRO A 246 14.59 -6.80 -5.97
CA PRO A 246 15.13 -5.44 -6.07
C PRO A 246 16.65 -5.43 -5.91
N ASN A 247 17.31 -4.43 -6.51
CA ASN A 247 18.76 -4.29 -6.48
C ASN A 247 19.17 -2.83 -6.23
N TYR A 248 20.40 -2.60 -5.79
CA TYR A 248 20.93 -1.26 -5.51
C TYR A 248 22.40 -1.07 -5.90
N ASP A 249 22.76 0.17 -6.20
CA ASP A 249 24.15 0.66 -6.26
C ASP A 249 24.26 1.93 -5.43
N ILE A 250 25.01 1.87 -4.33
CA ILE A 250 25.17 2.99 -3.39
C ILE A 250 26.64 3.35 -3.30
N GLU A 251 26.95 4.57 -3.73
CA GLU A 251 28.25 5.22 -3.54
C GLU A 251 28.03 6.54 -2.85
N LEU A 252 27.93 6.46 -1.53
CA LEU A 252 27.84 7.59 -0.64
C LEU A 252 29.12 7.68 0.17
N ALA A 253 29.74 8.86 0.16
CA ALA A 253 30.89 9.20 0.99
C ALA A 253 30.44 10.20 2.06
N GLY A 254 30.86 9.99 3.30
CA GLY A 254 30.49 10.83 4.44
C GLY A 254 30.09 10.01 5.65
N THR A 255 29.73 10.70 6.73
CA THR A 255 29.30 10.08 7.99
C THR A 255 27.79 10.17 8.18
N GLY A 256 27.20 9.08 8.69
CA GLY A 256 25.78 8.95 8.97
C GLY A 256 24.95 8.39 7.81
N ASP A 257 23.79 7.85 8.14
CA ASP A 257 22.86 7.30 7.16
C ASP A 257 22.03 8.40 6.48
N LEU A 258 21.65 8.15 5.22
CA LEU A 258 20.78 9.03 4.47
C LEU A 258 19.34 8.84 4.94
N VAL A 259 18.88 9.71 5.85
CA VAL A 259 17.49 9.72 6.33
C VAL A 259 16.56 10.13 5.19
N MET A 260 15.60 9.29 4.82
CA MET A 260 14.63 9.56 3.77
C MET A 260 13.39 10.25 4.33
N THR A 261 12.87 9.78 5.46
CA THR A 261 11.68 10.33 6.12
C THR A 261 11.88 10.48 7.63
N ASP A 262 11.20 11.46 8.22
CA ASP A 262 11.18 11.72 9.66
C ASP A 262 9.73 11.69 10.17
N LEU A 263 9.37 10.64 10.91
CA LEU A 263 8.04 10.45 11.47
C LEU A 263 7.72 11.48 12.55
N ARG A 264 8.73 12.13 13.14
CA ARG A 264 8.52 13.15 14.18
C ARG A 264 8.02 14.46 13.58
N ALA A 265 8.26 14.67 12.28
CA ALA A 265 7.77 15.82 11.53
C ALA A 265 6.32 15.67 11.04
N THR A 266 5.71 14.48 11.13
CA THR A 266 4.34 14.26 10.67
C THR A 266 3.33 15.02 11.52
N THR A 267 2.30 15.55 10.88
CA THR A 267 1.18 16.22 11.54
C THR A 267 0.22 15.22 12.18
N ALA A 268 0.14 13.98 11.72
CA ALA A 268 -0.61 12.92 12.39
C ALA A 268 0.09 11.57 12.28
N GLY A 269 -0.09 10.71 13.28
CA GLY A 269 0.51 9.39 13.29
C GLY A 269 -0.39 8.33 13.88
N LEU A 270 -0.22 7.11 13.37
CA LEU A 270 -0.87 5.90 13.83
C LEU A 270 0.14 5.08 14.62
N VAL A 271 -0.17 4.74 15.87
CA VAL A 271 0.68 3.90 16.73
C VAL A 271 0.05 2.52 16.83
N LEU A 272 0.66 1.54 16.18
CA LEU A 272 0.34 0.14 16.37
C LEU A 272 0.96 -0.31 17.69
N THR A 273 0.13 -0.54 18.71
CA THR A 273 0.62 -0.79 20.08
C THR A 273 1.43 -2.10 20.19
N GLU A 274 2.22 -2.22 21.26
CA GLU A 274 3.04 -3.41 21.54
C GLU A 274 2.31 -4.76 21.40
N PRO A 275 1.12 -4.97 22.00
CA PRO A 275 0.41 -6.25 21.91
C PRO A 275 -0.27 -6.49 20.56
N LEU A 276 -0.32 -5.49 19.68
CA LEU A 276 -0.89 -5.66 18.35
C LEU A 276 0.07 -6.45 17.46
N GLU A 277 -0.44 -7.47 16.78
CA GLU A 277 0.34 -8.33 15.90
C GLU A 277 -0.48 -8.83 14.70
N GLY A 278 0.18 -9.30 13.66
CA GLY A 278 -0.44 -9.78 12.43
C GLY A 278 -0.11 -8.89 11.25
N ARG A 279 -0.69 -9.20 10.09
CA ARG A 279 -0.53 -8.38 8.89
C ARG A 279 -1.63 -7.32 8.87
N LEU A 280 -1.24 -6.06 8.84
CA LEU A 280 -2.15 -4.93 8.80
C LEU A 280 -2.19 -4.28 7.43
N PHE A 281 -3.39 -3.93 6.99
CA PHE A 281 -3.69 -3.21 5.77
C PHE A 281 -4.45 -1.95 6.15
N VAL A 282 -3.82 -0.78 5.99
CA VAL A 282 -4.44 0.50 6.31
C VAL A 282 -4.90 1.15 5.01
N ARG A 283 -6.19 1.48 4.94
CA ARG A 283 -6.82 2.15 3.81
C ARG A 283 -7.35 3.52 4.20
N ASP A 284 -7.22 4.48 3.30
CA ASP A 284 -7.79 5.82 3.47
C ASP A 284 -9.32 5.83 3.29
N ALA A 285 -9.93 7.01 3.36
CA ALA A 285 -11.37 7.20 3.24
C ALA A 285 -11.95 6.78 1.88
N VAL A 286 -11.15 6.83 0.81
CA VAL A 286 -11.56 6.42 -0.55
C VAL A 286 -11.24 4.95 -0.85
N GLY A 287 -10.60 4.26 0.09
CA GLY A 287 -10.28 2.83 0.00
C GLY A 287 -8.90 2.51 -0.56
N THR A 288 -8.05 3.51 -0.82
CA THR A 288 -6.68 3.31 -1.28
C THR A 288 -5.86 2.64 -0.19
N LEU A 289 -5.10 1.59 -0.52
CA LEU A 289 -4.18 0.96 0.43
C LEU A 289 -2.95 1.85 0.58
N VAL A 290 -2.76 2.45 1.75
CA VAL A 290 -1.68 3.42 2.00
C VAL A 290 -0.49 2.81 2.75
N VAL A 291 -0.73 1.77 3.56
CA VAL A 291 0.30 1.03 4.28
C VAL A 291 -0.07 -0.45 4.36
N GLU A 292 0.90 -1.33 4.08
CA GLU A 292 0.87 -2.73 4.46
C GLU A 292 2.08 -3.04 5.34
N VAL A 293 1.84 -3.65 6.51
CA VAL A 293 2.92 -3.98 7.45
C VAL A 293 2.68 -5.31 8.15
N GLN A 294 3.72 -6.14 8.23
CA GLN A 294 3.75 -7.28 9.12
C GLN A 294 4.20 -6.84 10.51
N LYS A 295 3.26 -6.77 11.44
CA LYS A 295 3.53 -6.34 12.82
C LYS A 295 3.76 -7.57 13.71
N ALA A 296 4.92 -7.64 14.36
CA ALA A 296 5.18 -8.61 15.44
C ALA A 296 4.77 -8.03 16.80
N SER A 297 4.33 -8.88 17.73
CA SER A 297 4.04 -8.46 19.10
C SER A 297 5.30 -8.04 19.86
N GLY A 298 5.13 -7.26 20.93
CA GLY A 298 6.19 -6.90 21.88
C GLY A 298 6.93 -5.59 21.60
N ARG A 299 6.57 -4.88 20.52
CA ARG A 299 7.10 -3.53 20.21
C ARG A 299 6.05 -2.67 19.57
N ALA A 300 6.02 -1.37 19.85
CA ALA A 300 5.13 -0.46 19.14
C ALA A 300 5.70 -0.11 17.75
N THR A 301 4.85 0.17 16.77
CA THR A 301 5.25 0.68 15.45
C THR A 301 4.49 1.96 15.16
N GLU A 302 5.22 3.03 14.86
CA GLU A 302 4.62 4.31 14.46
C GLU A 302 4.56 4.41 12.93
N LEU A 303 3.42 4.88 12.42
CA LEU A 303 3.19 5.13 11.01
C LEU A 303 2.80 6.58 10.79
N GLY A 304 3.55 7.29 9.94
CA GLY A 304 3.27 8.65 9.51
C GLY A 304 2.20 8.68 8.42
N LEU A 305 1.07 9.29 8.72
CA LEU A 305 -0.10 9.35 7.84
C LEU A 305 -0.74 10.75 7.91
N ALA A 306 -1.37 11.19 6.83
CA ALA A 306 -2.09 12.46 6.84
C ALA A 306 -3.30 12.41 7.80
N PRO A 307 -3.72 13.54 8.39
CA PRO A 307 -5.00 13.63 9.09
C PRO A 307 -6.16 13.18 8.19
N GLY A 308 -7.10 12.40 8.71
CA GLY A 308 -8.19 11.84 7.92
C GLY A 308 -8.84 10.61 8.52
N ALA A 309 -9.88 10.11 7.84
CA ALA A 309 -10.55 8.87 8.20
C ALA A 309 -9.87 7.67 7.52
N TYR A 310 -9.74 6.57 8.27
CA TYR A 310 -9.05 5.37 7.84
C TYR A 310 -9.81 4.11 8.27
N ARG A 311 -9.52 3.01 7.58
CA ARG A 311 -9.87 1.65 8.00
C ARG A 311 -8.61 0.80 8.07
N ALA A 312 -8.48 0.00 9.12
CA ALA A 312 -7.44 -1.01 9.21
C ALA A 312 -8.07 -2.40 9.20
N ARG A 313 -7.56 -3.26 8.32
CA ARG A 313 -7.83 -4.70 8.32
C ARG A 313 -6.60 -5.42 8.86
N ARG A 314 -6.83 -6.39 9.74
CA ARG A 314 -5.81 -7.20 10.38
C ARG A 314 -6.04 -8.67 10.03
N GLU A 315 -4.99 -9.35 9.59
CA GLU A 315 -4.98 -10.79 9.36
C GLU A 315 -4.03 -11.45 10.36
N LEU A 316 -4.56 -12.37 11.18
CA LEU A 316 -3.78 -13.12 12.18
C LEU A 316 -4.36 -14.53 12.35
N GLY A 317 -3.52 -15.56 12.25
CA GLY A 317 -3.93 -16.95 12.51
C GLY A 317 -5.08 -17.44 11.62
N GLY A 318 -5.23 -16.90 10.41
CA GLY A 318 -6.33 -17.21 9.49
C GLY A 318 -7.63 -16.44 9.75
N SER A 319 -7.71 -15.70 10.86
CA SER A 319 -8.82 -14.79 11.18
C SER A 319 -8.59 -13.42 10.58
N VAL A 320 -9.69 -12.75 10.25
CA VAL A 320 -9.70 -11.37 9.74
C VAL A 320 -10.52 -10.51 10.70
N SER A 321 -9.98 -9.35 11.05
CA SER A 321 -10.69 -8.36 11.84
C SER A 321 -10.46 -6.96 11.27
N GLU A 322 -11.39 -6.05 11.52
CA GLU A 322 -11.36 -4.70 10.98
C GLU A 322 -11.70 -3.66 12.03
N THR A 323 -11.21 -2.44 11.81
CA THR A 323 -11.56 -1.26 12.61
C THR A 323 -11.55 -0.01 11.74
N ALA A 324 -12.27 1.02 12.19
CA ALA A 324 -12.28 2.35 11.56
C ALA A 324 -11.84 3.38 12.60
N PHE A 325 -11.00 4.32 12.19
CA PHE A 325 -10.43 5.33 13.07
C PHE A 325 -10.16 6.63 12.32
N THR A 326 -9.98 7.72 13.06
CA THR A 326 -9.69 9.04 12.51
C THR A 326 -8.39 9.56 13.10
N LEU A 327 -7.45 9.92 12.22
CA LEU A 327 -6.22 10.59 12.59
C LEU A 327 -6.46 12.10 12.64
N LYS A 328 -6.07 12.73 13.76
CA LYS A 328 -6.16 14.17 13.94
C LYS A 328 -4.78 14.79 13.87
N GLU A 329 -4.72 15.99 13.30
CA GLU A 329 -3.53 16.82 13.31
C GLU A 329 -3.03 17.09 14.75
N GLY A 330 -1.70 17.11 14.92
CA GLY A 330 -1.01 17.24 16.20
C GLY A 330 -1.09 16.02 17.12
N SER A 331 -1.69 14.91 16.68
CA SER A 331 -1.96 13.76 17.55
C SER A 331 -1.39 12.44 17.04
N ARG A 332 -1.23 11.50 17.98
CA ARG A 332 -0.94 10.09 17.70
C ARG A 332 -2.10 9.24 18.16
N THR A 333 -2.70 8.50 17.25
CA THR A 333 -3.82 7.60 17.53
C THR A 333 -3.28 6.20 17.73
N ALA A 334 -3.50 5.61 18.90
CA ALA A 334 -3.12 4.24 19.18
C ALA A 334 -4.16 3.26 18.63
N LEU A 335 -3.71 2.18 18.00
CA LEU A 335 -4.52 0.98 17.71
C LEU A 335 -3.99 -0.21 18.52
N SER A 336 -4.92 -0.85 19.21
CA SER A 336 -4.72 -1.99 20.07
C SER A 336 -5.52 -3.20 19.56
N PRO A 337 -5.21 -4.42 20.01
CA PRO A 337 -5.98 -5.60 19.63
C PRO A 337 -7.49 -5.46 19.89
N GLY A 338 -7.87 -4.76 20.97
CA GLY A 338 -9.26 -4.57 21.39
C GLY A 338 -10.08 -3.64 20.48
N ASP A 339 -9.43 -2.84 19.64
CA ASP A 339 -10.11 -1.93 18.71
C ASP A 339 -10.64 -2.64 17.46
N PHE A 340 -10.22 -3.89 17.23
CA PHE A 340 -10.58 -4.67 16.06
C PHE A 340 -11.79 -5.56 16.32
N LEU A 341 -12.76 -5.51 15.41
CA LEU A 341 -13.93 -6.37 15.41
C LEU A 341 -13.73 -7.50 14.39
N GLY A 342 -14.02 -8.74 14.78
CA GLY A 342 -13.94 -9.89 13.87
C GLY A 342 -14.92 -9.73 12.71
N VAL A 343 -14.44 -9.94 11.49
CA VAL A 343 -15.28 -9.93 10.29
C VAL A 343 -15.43 -11.37 9.82
N GLY A 344 -16.65 -11.89 9.83
CA GLY A 344 -16.93 -13.21 9.26
C GLY A 344 -16.52 -13.23 7.79
N ARG A 345 -15.85 -14.31 7.34
CA ARG A 345 -15.50 -14.46 5.93
C ARG A 345 -16.80 -14.50 5.12
N GLU A 346 -17.06 -13.47 4.34
CA GLU A 346 -18.14 -13.50 3.37
C GLU A 346 -17.82 -14.60 2.35
N ALA A 347 -18.75 -15.54 2.15
CA ALA A 347 -18.57 -16.63 1.20
C ALA A 347 -18.60 -16.07 -0.22
N THR A 348 -17.43 -15.73 -0.77
CA THR A 348 -17.31 -15.27 -2.15
C THR A 348 -17.12 -16.47 -3.07
N VAL A 349 -17.83 -16.44 -4.20
CA VAL A 349 -17.61 -17.39 -5.30
C VAL A 349 -16.51 -16.81 -6.18
N MET A 350 -15.42 -17.55 -6.36
CA MET A 350 -14.34 -17.18 -7.27
C MET A 350 -14.90 -17.00 -8.68
N ARG A 351 -14.65 -15.85 -9.32
CA ARG A 351 -14.98 -15.64 -10.73
C ARG A 351 -13.74 -16.01 -11.56
N GLY A 352 -13.89 -17.01 -12.43
CA GLY A 352 -12.84 -17.43 -13.37
C GLY A 352 -11.97 -18.59 -12.90
N GLY A 353 -12.56 -19.78 -12.77
CA GLY A 353 -11.85 -21.06 -12.71
C GLY A 353 -12.55 -22.04 -13.64
N GLY A 354 -11.89 -22.47 -14.71
CA GLY A 354 -12.49 -23.12 -15.86
C GLY A 354 -13.30 -24.38 -15.55
N GLY A 355 -14.40 -24.55 -16.28
CA GLY A 355 -14.99 -25.84 -16.68
C GLY A 355 -15.33 -26.89 -15.62
N GLY A 356 -15.18 -26.59 -14.33
CA GLY A 356 -15.59 -27.48 -13.25
C GLY A 356 -17.10 -27.49 -13.17
N GLN A 357 -17.70 -28.59 -13.61
CA GLN A 357 -19.10 -28.94 -13.42
C GLN A 357 -19.62 -28.38 -12.09
N ALA A 358 -20.69 -27.57 -12.14
CA ALA A 358 -21.38 -27.11 -10.94
C ALA A 358 -21.54 -28.28 -9.97
N PRO A 359 -21.30 -28.10 -8.65
CA PRO A 359 -21.52 -29.18 -7.71
C PRO A 359 -22.96 -29.66 -7.88
N GLN A 360 -23.11 -30.86 -8.45
CA GLN A 360 -24.42 -31.47 -8.59
C GLN A 360 -24.97 -31.61 -7.17
N PRO A 361 -26.21 -31.16 -6.90
CA PRO A 361 -26.79 -31.28 -5.57
C PRO A 361 -26.70 -32.74 -5.17
N ALA A 362 -26.12 -33.02 -3.99
CA ALA A 362 -25.98 -34.38 -3.50
C ALA A 362 -27.35 -35.06 -3.55
N LEU A 363 -27.50 -36.06 -4.41
CA LEU A 363 -28.74 -36.80 -4.52
C LEU A 363 -28.83 -37.82 -3.39
N SER A 364 -30.04 -38.09 -2.92
CA SER A 364 -30.33 -39.25 -2.10
C SER A 364 -30.12 -40.53 -2.92
N PRO A 365 -29.98 -41.71 -2.27
CA PRO A 365 -29.92 -42.98 -2.99
C PRO A 365 -31.17 -43.20 -3.86
N GLU A 366 -32.25 -42.46 -3.56
CA GLU A 366 -33.56 -42.47 -4.21
C GLU A 366 -33.73 -41.28 -5.19
N GLY A 367 -32.65 -40.58 -5.54
CA GLY A 367 -32.64 -39.53 -6.56
C GLY A 367 -33.20 -38.16 -6.13
N ARG A 368 -33.44 -37.93 -4.83
CA ARG A 368 -33.95 -36.65 -4.31
C ARG A 368 -32.82 -35.65 -4.06
N ARG A 369 -33.05 -34.35 -4.21
CA ARG A 369 -32.08 -33.34 -3.81
C ARG A 369 -31.95 -33.31 -2.28
N ARG A 370 -30.75 -33.50 -1.75
CA ARG A 370 -30.53 -33.38 -0.30
C ARG A 370 -30.36 -31.92 0.09
N LEU A 371 -31.36 -31.38 0.77
CA LEU A 371 -31.29 -30.09 1.45
C LEU A 371 -31.33 -30.38 2.94
N PRO A 372 -30.18 -30.57 3.61
CA PRO A 372 -30.17 -31.13 4.97
C PRO A 372 -30.94 -30.27 5.98
N VAL A 373 -31.05 -28.96 5.73
CA VAL A 373 -31.77 -28.01 6.59
C VAL A 373 -32.88 -27.29 5.81
N ASN A 374 -34.11 -27.45 6.28
CA ASN A 374 -35.26 -26.67 5.84
C ASN A 374 -35.66 -25.64 6.91
N VAL A 375 -35.77 -24.37 6.52
CA VAL A 375 -36.37 -23.31 7.36
C VAL A 375 -37.60 -22.77 6.66
N SER A 376 -38.76 -22.85 7.30
CA SER A 376 -40.04 -22.41 6.74
C SER A 376 -40.59 -21.22 7.54
N LEU A 377 -40.59 -20.02 6.95
CA LEU A 377 -40.95 -18.80 7.69
C LEU A 377 -42.46 -18.53 7.68
N LEU A 378 -43.10 -18.72 6.52
CA LEU A 378 -44.54 -18.55 6.29
C LEU A 378 -45.00 -19.61 5.28
N PRO A 379 -46.31 -19.90 5.16
CA PRO A 379 -46.82 -20.83 4.15
C PRO A 379 -46.30 -20.47 2.75
N GLY A 380 -45.66 -21.44 2.07
CA GLY A 380 -45.06 -21.26 0.74
C GLY A 380 -43.65 -20.67 0.69
N MET A 381 -43.10 -20.17 1.82
CA MET A 381 -41.74 -19.64 1.89
C MET A 381 -40.83 -20.53 2.75
N SER A 382 -39.97 -21.30 2.09
CA SER A 382 -38.99 -22.14 2.76
C SER A 382 -37.66 -22.21 2.00
N THR A 383 -36.58 -22.61 2.68
CA THR A 383 -35.30 -22.85 2.00
C THR A 383 -35.40 -23.98 0.98
N ASN A 384 -36.31 -24.95 1.18
CA ASN A 384 -36.64 -25.95 0.17
C ASN A 384 -37.20 -25.33 -1.11
N THR A 385 -38.22 -24.47 -1.03
CA THR A 385 -38.82 -23.85 -2.22
C THR A 385 -37.84 -22.90 -2.92
N LEU A 386 -37.01 -22.19 -2.16
CA LEU A 386 -35.99 -21.28 -2.71
C LEU A 386 -34.85 -22.01 -3.44
N GLN A 387 -34.42 -23.18 -2.96
CA GLN A 387 -33.25 -23.89 -3.51
C GLN A 387 -33.61 -25.00 -4.50
N ALA A 388 -34.80 -25.59 -4.37
CA ALA A 388 -35.22 -26.73 -5.18
C ALA A 388 -36.52 -26.50 -5.97
N GLY A 389 -37.24 -25.40 -5.75
CA GLY A 389 -38.53 -25.17 -6.39
C GLY A 389 -39.50 -26.32 -6.09
N ASN A 390 -39.96 -27.01 -7.14
CA ASN A 390 -40.85 -28.17 -7.05
C ASN A 390 -40.11 -29.52 -7.11
N ALA A 391 -38.78 -29.54 -7.07
CA ALA A 391 -38.02 -30.79 -7.12
C ALA A 391 -38.17 -31.57 -5.81
N SER A 392 -38.08 -32.91 -5.89
CA SER A 392 -38.15 -33.75 -4.71
C SER A 392 -36.96 -33.51 -3.79
N VAL A 393 -37.23 -33.20 -2.52
CA VAL A 393 -36.22 -32.84 -1.52
C VAL A 393 -36.23 -33.78 -0.32
N GLU A 394 -35.04 -34.10 0.17
CA GLU A 394 -34.84 -34.83 1.41
C GLU A 394 -34.19 -33.91 2.45
N ASN A 395 -34.81 -33.81 3.63
CA ASN A 395 -34.33 -33.02 4.75
C ASN A 395 -33.80 -33.91 5.90
N ARG A 396 -32.89 -33.37 6.72
CA ARG A 396 -32.48 -33.94 8.02
C ARG A 396 -32.95 -33.11 9.21
N LEU A 397 -33.08 -31.80 9.03
CA LEU A 397 -33.63 -30.89 10.00
C LEU A 397 -34.62 -29.98 9.28
N ALA A 398 -35.85 -29.87 9.80
CA ALA A 398 -36.82 -28.90 9.31
C ALA A 398 -37.40 -28.12 10.49
N VAL A 399 -37.36 -26.79 10.43
CA VAL A 399 -37.93 -25.94 11.48
C VAL A 399 -38.71 -24.80 10.85
N GLY A 400 -39.94 -24.56 11.30
CA GLY A 400 -40.70 -23.46 10.72
C GLY A 400 -42.19 -23.47 11.01
N PHE A 401 -42.92 -22.61 10.31
CA PHE A 401 -44.36 -22.45 10.45
C PHE A 401 -45.12 -23.68 9.92
N ILE A 402 -44.93 -24.01 8.65
CA ILE A 402 -45.34 -25.28 8.04
C ILE A 402 -44.14 -25.82 7.25
N ASN A 403 -43.62 -26.98 7.63
CA ASN A 403 -42.52 -27.61 6.90
C ASN A 403 -43.07 -28.49 5.79
N GLY A 404 -42.46 -28.40 4.60
CA GLY A 404 -42.84 -29.17 3.42
C GLY A 404 -41.62 -29.76 2.72
N GLY A 405 -41.70 -31.03 2.32
CA GLY A 405 -40.65 -31.71 1.56
C GLY A 405 -41.11 -33.06 1.02
N THR A 406 -40.23 -33.82 0.37
CA THR A 406 -40.59 -35.17 -0.11
C THR A 406 -40.22 -36.24 0.92
N ALA A 407 -39.07 -36.09 1.58
CA ALA A 407 -38.66 -37.04 2.62
C ALA A 407 -37.91 -36.40 3.81
N LEU A 408 -38.03 -37.03 4.98
CA LEU A 408 -37.21 -36.75 6.17
C LEU A 408 -36.29 -37.95 6.44
N GLY A 409 -35.00 -37.83 6.12
CA GLY A 409 -34.02 -38.92 6.13
C GLY A 409 -33.22 -39.03 7.43
N GLY A 410 -33.74 -39.75 8.42
CA GLY A 410 -33.14 -39.95 9.75
C GLY A 410 -33.27 -38.75 10.69
N GLY A 411 -34.14 -37.79 10.36
CA GLY A 411 -34.07 -36.40 10.82
C GLY A 411 -35.12 -35.96 11.84
N LEU A 412 -35.11 -34.66 12.16
CA LEU A 412 -36.09 -33.99 13.02
C LEU A 412 -36.84 -32.91 12.24
N ALA A 413 -38.17 -32.89 12.32
CA ALA A 413 -39.02 -31.83 11.80
C ALA A 413 -39.84 -31.20 12.94
N MET A 414 -39.74 -29.87 13.10
CA MET A 414 -40.45 -29.07 14.11
C MET A 414 -41.27 -27.99 13.40
N GLY A 415 -42.57 -28.22 13.28
CA GLY A 415 -43.51 -27.29 12.64
C GLY A 415 -44.37 -26.60 13.69
N LEU A 416 -44.51 -25.28 13.64
CA LEU A 416 -45.43 -24.58 14.54
C LEU A 416 -46.87 -25.02 14.27
N VAL A 417 -47.29 -25.02 13.01
CA VAL A 417 -48.61 -25.47 12.57
C VAL A 417 -48.58 -26.91 12.09
N GLY A 418 -47.60 -27.28 11.25
CA GLY A 418 -47.56 -28.66 10.77
C GLY A 418 -46.32 -29.04 9.96
N ASN A 419 -46.21 -30.33 9.68
CA ASN A 419 -45.19 -30.90 8.81
C ASN A 419 -45.91 -31.74 7.73
N VAL A 420 -45.55 -31.56 6.46
CA VAL A 420 -46.10 -32.27 5.30
C VAL A 420 -44.95 -32.89 4.51
N TYR A 421 -44.97 -34.21 4.35
CA TYR A 421 -43.99 -34.94 3.55
C TYR A 421 -44.67 -35.91 2.58
N ASP A 422 -44.34 -35.81 1.29
CA ASP A 422 -45.05 -36.49 0.19
C ASP A 422 -44.64 -37.96 -0.05
N ALA A 423 -43.69 -38.52 0.70
CA ALA A 423 -43.25 -39.90 0.46
C ALA A 423 -42.80 -40.62 1.72
N GLU A 424 -41.88 -40.03 2.49
CA GLU A 424 -41.27 -40.78 3.58
C GLU A 424 -40.80 -39.93 4.75
N VAL A 425 -41.16 -40.34 5.96
CA VAL A 425 -40.61 -39.78 7.20
C VAL A 425 -39.90 -40.90 7.96
N ARG A 426 -38.58 -41.01 7.77
CA ARG A 426 -37.71 -41.83 8.61
C ARG A 426 -37.12 -40.93 9.70
N GLY A 427 -37.89 -40.53 10.68
CA GLY A 427 -37.42 -39.58 11.70
C GLY A 427 -38.50 -39.15 12.66
N LEU A 428 -38.26 -38.06 13.40
CA LEU A 428 -39.23 -37.50 14.32
C LEU A 428 -39.85 -36.23 13.72
N ALA A 429 -41.17 -36.20 13.58
CA ALA A 429 -41.91 -34.99 13.19
C ALA A 429 -42.83 -34.56 14.34
N MET A 430 -42.71 -33.30 14.77
CA MET A 430 -43.49 -32.71 15.85
C MET A 430 -44.12 -31.38 15.40
N SER A 431 -45.37 -31.17 15.80
CA SER A 431 -46.09 -29.92 15.54
C SER A 431 -47.25 -29.70 16.51
N LEU A 432 -47.74 -28.46 16.62
CA LEU A 432 -48.94 -28.15 17.41
C LEU A 432 -50.24 -28.47 16.67
N GLY A 433 -50.24 -28.46 15.33
CA GLY A 433 -51.41 -28.77 14.52
C GLY A 433 -51.39 -30.20 13.97
N PHE A 434 -50.69 -30.42 12.85
CA PHE A 434 -50.74 -31.72 12.15
C PHE A 434 -49.39 -32.18 11.59
N ASN A 435 -49.19 -33.49 11.57
CA ASN A 435 -48.09 -34.14 10.87
C ASN A 435 -48.68 -35.05 9.80
N HIS A 436 -48.31 -34.84 8.54
CA HIS A 436 -48.72 -35.64 7.40
C HIS A 436 -47.50 -36.24 6.71
N ALA A 437 -47.55 -37.54 6.47
CA ALA A 437 -46.59 -38.30 5.69
C ALA A 437 -47.37 -39.28 4.81
N GLY A 438 -47.26 -39.19 3.49
CA GLY A 438 -48.05 -40.03 2.58
C GLY A 438 -47.67 -39.86 1.13
#